data_AF-A0A2V9HFR1-F1
#
_entry.id   AF-A0A2V9HFR1-F1
#
_cell.length_a   1.000
_cell.length_b   1.000
_cell.length_c   1.000
_cell.angle_alpha   90.00
_cell.angle_beta   90.00
_cell.angle_gamma   90.00
#
_symmetry.space_group_name_H-M   'P 1'
#
loop_
_entity.id
_entity.type
_entity.pdbx_description
1 polymer ?
#
loop_
_entity_poly.entity_id
_entity_poly.type
_entity_poly.pdbx_seq_one_letter_code
_entity_poly.pdbx_strand_id
1 'polypeptide(L)'
;MPSTMAALRELGVAICPGDGQVFRGIRFLDAVTSAETSFSGASGVGVRRTVLHQKMVKRMQECGITLLWDTPVAGLSNDGAILGGTVVKARWIIGADGIHSCMRRRIGLGANARQGVRFAQRRHYRVKGVDRLYGDSLGRKGAGLRHATQ
;
A
#
# COMPACT_ATOMS: atom_id res chain seq x y z
N MET A 1 -0.99 1.62 7.53
CA MET A 1 -0.28 2.56 8.43
C MET A 1 -1.30 3.32 9.27
N PRO A 2 -0.94 3.90 10.43
CA PRO A 2 -1.89 4.57 11.33
C PRO A 2 -2.66 5.71 10.66
N SER A 3 -2.00 6.53 9.85
CA SER A 3 -2.63 7.60 9.06
C SER A 3 -3.66 7.05 8.06
N THR A 4 -3.33 5.97 7.35
CA THR A 4 -4.27 5.28 6.46
C THR A 4 -5.49 4.73 7.20
N MET A 5 -5.31 4.25 8.44
CA MET A 5 -6.43 3.77 9.26
C MET A 5 -7.38 4.91 9.62
N ALA A 6 -6.86 6.10 9.93
CA ALA A 6 -7.66 7.30 10.18
C ALA A 6 -8.45 7.70 8.92
N ALA A 7 -7.78 7.81 7.76
CA ALA A 7 -8.44 8.15 6.50
C ALA A 7 -9.53 7.13 6.09
N LEU A 8 -9.28 5.83 6.28
CA LEU A 8 -10.30 4.80 6.02
C LEU A 8 -11.51 4.95 6.95
N ARG A 9 -11.28 5.30 8.22
CA ARG A 9 -12.37 5.56 9.18
C ARG A 9 -13.21 6.75 8.77
N GLU A 10 -12.59 7.84 8.31
CA GLU A 10 -13.29 9.02 7.79
C GLU A 10 -14.16 8.68 6.57
N LEU A 11 -13.70 7.77 5.71
CA LEU A 11 -14.47 7.25 4.59
C LEU A 11 -15.56 6.23 4.99
N GLY A 12 -15.66 5.87 6.28
CA GLY A 12 -16.57 4.84 6.79
C GLY A 12 -16.15 3.41 6.46
N VAL A 13 -14.90 3.18 6.06
CA VAL A 13 -14.35 1.85 5.80
C VAL A 13 -13.72 1.29 7.07
N ALA A 14 -14.43 0.40 7.76
CA ALA A 14 -13.96 -0.20 9.01
C ALA A 14 -12.93 -1.32 8.77
N ILE A 15 -11.68 -1.09 9.21
CA ILE A 15 -10.64 -2.12 9.32
C ILE A 15 -10.44 -2.48 10.79
N CYS A 16 -10.77 -3.71 11.13
CA CYS A 16 -10.67 -4.30 12.45
C CYS A 16 -9.37 -5.12 12.57
N PRO A 17 -8.89 -5.37 13.81
CA PRO A 17 -7.74 -6.24 14.05
C PRO A 17 -7.87 -7.63 13.41
N GLY A 18 -9.09 -8.18 13.29
CA GLY A 18 -9.34 -9.48 12.66
C GLY A 18 -9.20 -9.50 11.13
N ASP A 19 -9.12 -8.34 10.46
CA ASP A 19 -8.98 -8.27 9.00
C ASP A 19 -7.55 -8.49 8.51
N GLY A 20 -6.58 -8.56 9.42
CA GLY A 20 -5.17 -8.66 9.07
C GLY A 20 -4.26 -8.78 10.28
N GLN A 21 -2.97 -8.50 10.08
CA GLN A 21 -1.98 -8.54 11.15
C GLN A 21 -1.77 -7.16 11.73
N VAL A 22 -1.99 -6.99 13.03
CA VAL A 22 -1.66 -5.74 13.73
C VAL A 22 -0.14 -5.61 13.86
N PHE A 23 0.40 -4.43 13.59
CA PHE A 23 1.82 -4.10 13.78
C PHE A 23 1.97 -2.69 14.36
N ARG A 24 2.98 -2.52 15.22
CA ARG A 24 3.15 -1.30 16.06
C ARG A 24 4.31 -0.41 15.63
N GLY A 25 5.06 -0.83 14.62
CA GLY A 25 6.26 -0.15 14.20
C GLY A 25 6.84 -0.77 12.93
N ILE A 26 7.96 -0.22 12.49
CA ILE A 26 8.71 -0.69 11.35
C ILE A 26 10.14 -0.96 11.84
N ARG A 27 10.65 -2.14 11.51
CA ARG A 27 12.04 -2.53 11.75
C ARG A 27 12.70 -2.78 10.41
N PHE A 28 13.77 -2.06 10.15
CA PHE A 28 14.68 -2.31 9.04
C PHE A 28 15.81 -3.20 9.54
N LEU A 29 16.09 -4.25 8.79
CA LEU A 29 17.13 -5.23 9.09
C LEU A 29 18.10 -5.24 7.92
N ASP A 30 19.39 -5.17 8.25
CA ASP A 30 20.51 -5.49 7.38
C ASP A 30 21.31 -6.65 8.02
N ALA A 31 22.35 -7.14 7.37
CA ALA A 31 23.19 -8.23 7.87
C ALA A 31 23.80 -7.95 9.26
N VAL A 32 24.14 -6.69 9.54
CA VAL A 32 24.86 -6.29 10.76
C VAL A 32 24.20 -5.17 11.54
N THR A 33 23.23 -4.45 10.94
CA THR A 33 22.56 -3.32 11.58
C THR A 33 21.05 -3.51 11.60
N SER A 34 20.41 -2.88 12.59
CA SER A 34 18.96 -2.74 12.60
C SER A 34 18.58 -1.35 13.07
N ALA A 35 17.56 -0.78 12.44
CA ALA A 35 16.91 0.45 12.85
C ALA A 35 15.43 0.16 13.06
N GLU A 36 14.89 0.54 14.22
CA GLU A 36 13.48 0.33 14.53
C GLU A 36 12.82 1.62 15.02
N THR A 37 11.55 1.76 14.68
CA THR A 37 10.71 2.82 15.20
C THR A 37 9.34 2.25 15.52
N SER A 38 8.81 2.62 16.68
CA SER A 38 7.41 2.42 17.03
C SER A 38 6.58 3.58 16.51
N PHE A 39 5.31 3.34 16.21
CA PHE A 39 4.35 4.40 15.95
C PHE A 39 4.01 5.08 17.28
N SER A 40 4.05 6.42 17.31
CA SER A 40 3.74 7.20 18.51
C SER A 40 2.24 7.17 18.89
N GLY A 41 1.37 6.73 17.98
CA GLY A 41 -0.08 6.67 18.17
C GLY A 41 -0.67 5.28 17.92
N ALA A 42 -1.72 5.21 17.11
CA ALA A 42 -2.42 3.97 16.82
C ALA A 42 -1.53 2.94 16.09
N SER A 43 -1.82 1.65 16.26
CA SER A 43 -1.17 0.58 15.49
C SER A 43 -1.60 0.60 14.02
N GLY A 44 -0.75 0.05 13.15
CA GLY A 44 -1.13 -0.29 11.78
C GLY A 44 -1.77 -1.69 11.70
N VAL A 45 -2.50 -1.94 10.61
CA VAL A 45 -3.00 -3.27 10.27
C VAL A 45 -2.53 -3.63 8.86
N GLY A 46 -1.84 -4.76 8.74
CA GLY A 46 -1.41 -5.36 7.48
C GLY A 46 -2.53 -6.23 6.93
N VAL A 47 -3.27 -5.72 5.96
CA VAL A 47 -4.48 -6.35 5.39
C VAL A 47 -4.18 -6.88 3.98
N ARG A 48 -4.79 -8.02 3.62
CA ARG A 48 -4.76 -8.48 2.23
C ARG A 48 -5.47 -7.48 1.33
N ARG A 49 -4.87 -7.10 0.20
CA ARG A 49 -5.46 -6.13 -0.74
C ARG A 49 -6.91 -6.48 -1.12
N THR A 50 -7.21 -7.78 -1.29
CA THR A 50 -8.56 -8.25 -1.63
C THR A 50 -9.58 -7.96 -0.53
N VAL A 51 -9.22 -8.17 0.74
CA VAL A 51 -10.09 -7.86 1.89
C VAL A 51 -10.33 -6.36 2.01
N LEU A 52 -9.27 -5.56 1.89
CA LEU A 52 -9.40 -4.09 1.88
C LEU A 52 -10.30 -3.62 0.73
N HIS A 53 -10.07 -4.13 -0.47
CA HIS A 53 -10.84 -3.76 -1.65
C HIS A 53 -12.32 -4.12 -1.52
N GLN A 54 -12.64 -5.31 -1.03
CA GLN A 54 -14.02 -5.74 -0.77
C GLN A 54 -14.74 -4.81 0.21
N LYS A 55 -14.06 -4.40 1.29
CA LYS A 55 -14.63 -3.46 2.26
C LYS A 55 -14.84 -2.07 1.67
N MET A 56 -13.91 -1.59 0.85
CA MET A 56 -14.08 -0.33 0.14
C MET A 56 -15.26 -0.39 -0.85
N VAL A 57 -15.38 -1.48 -1.62
CA VAL A 57 -16.51 -1.69 -2.54
C VAL A 57 -17.84 -1.71 -1.80
N LYS A 58 -17.93 -2.45 -0.68
CA LYS A 58 -19.12 -2.48 0.16
C LYS A 58 -19.50 -1.07 0.61
N ARG A 59 -18.53 -0.29 1.11
CA ARG A 59 -18.78 1.08 1.55
C ARG A 59 -19.22 2.00 0.40
N MET A 60 -18.63 1.84 -0.79
CA MET A 60 -19.04 2.59 -1.98
C MET A 60 -20.51 2.30 -2.36
N GLN A 61 -20.92 1.03 -2.29
CA GLN A 61 -22.31 0.63 -2.54
C GLN A 61 -23.28 1.21 -1.49
N GLU A 62 -22.91 1.19 -0.21
CA GLU A 62 -23.69 1.82 0.86
C GLU A 62 -23.83 3.34 0.67
N CYS A 63 -22.85 3.98 0.04
CA CYS A 63 -22.92 5.39 -0.35
C CYS A 63 -23.73 5.62 -1.65
N GLY A 64 -24.25 4.59 -2.30
CA GLY A 64 -24.97 4.70 -3.56
C GLY A 64 -24.09 4.94 -4.79
N ILE A 65 -22.78 4.66 -4.72
CA ILE A 65 -21.87 4.81 -5.84
C ILE A 65 -22.11 3.71 -6.86
N THR A 66 -22.34 4.08 -8.12
CA THR A 66 -22.42 3.14 -9.24
C THR A 66 -21.03 2.62 -9.62
N LEU A 67 -20.86 1.31 -9.61
CA LEU A 67 -19.61 0.64 -9.97
C LEU A 67 -19.79 -0.10 -11.29
N LEU A 68 -19.01 0.29 -12.30
CA LEU A 68 -18.99 -0.37 -13.61
C LEU A 68 -17.76 -1.28 -13.70
N TRP A 69 -17.95 -2.57 -13.46
CA TRP A 69 -16.90 -3.58 -13.57
C TRP A 69 -16.64 -3.96 -15.02
N ASP A 70 -15.43 -4.45 -15.31
CA ASP A 70 -15.00 -4.87 -16.65
C ASP A 70 -15.28 -3.83 -17.76
N THR A 71 -15.35 -2.56 -17.38
CA THR A 71 -15.69 -1.44 -18.27
C THR A 71 -14.49 -0.49 -18.35
N PRO A 72 -13.46 -0.82 -19.14
CA PRO A 72 -12.27 0.01 -19.25
C PRO A 72 -12.58 1.35 -19.93
N VAL A 73 -11.93 2.42 -19.47
CA VAL A 73 -11.95 3.73 -20.13
C VAL A 73 -11.18 3.62 -21.45
N ALA A 74 -11.86 3.87 -22.56
CA ALA A 74 -11.27 3.83 -23.91
C ALA A 74 -10.59 5.16 -24.27
N GLY A 75 -11.08 6.27 -23.72
CA GLY A 75 -10.56 7.61 -23.98
C GLY A 75 -11.32 8.68 -23.20
N LEU A 76 -11.00 9.93 -23.48
CA LEU A 76 -11.70 11.11 -22.97
C LEU A 76 -12.26 11.91 -24.14
N SER A 77 -13.36 12.61 -23.91
CA SER A 77 -13.88 13.66 -24.77
C SER A 77 -13.99 14.96 -23.98
N ASN A 78 -14.34 16.07 -24.66
CA ASN A 78 -14.60 17.35 -23.97
C ASN A 78 -15.78 17.28 -22.99
N ASP A 79 -16.70 16.33 -23.19
CA ASP A 79 -17.92 16.19 -22.39
C ASP A 79 -17.83 15.10 -21.32
N GLY A 80 -16.78 14.26 -21.31
CA GLY A 80 -16.65 13.19 -20.33
C GLY A 80 -15.68 12.05 -20.70
N ALA A 81 -15.96 10.85 -20.18
CA ALA A 81 -15.16 9.65 -20.41
C ALA A 81 -15.83 8.73 -21.45
N ILE A 82 -15.02 8.12 -22.33
CA ILE A 82 -15.50 7.17 -23.32
C ILE A 82 -15.42 5.75 -22.74
N LEU A 83 -16.58 5.10 -22.62
CA LEU A 83 -16.78 3.77 -22.05
C LEU A 83 -17.64 2.93 -23.00
N GLY A 84 -17.16 1.76 -23.43
CA GLY A 84 -17.95 0.85 -24.28
C GLY A 84 -18.47 1.47 -25.59
N GLY A 85 -17.76 2.44 -26.16
CA GLY A 85 -18.19 3.17 -27.36
C GLY A 85 -19.16 4.34 -27.11
N THR A 86 -19.51 4.63 -25.85
CA THR A 86 -20.41 5.72 -25.46
C THR A 86 -19.70 6.75 -24.58
N VAL A 87 -20.22 7.98 -24.54
CA VAL A 87 -19.70 9.06 -23.66
C VAL A 87 -20.51 9.10 -22.38
N VAL A 88 -19.85 8.86 -21.25
CA VAL A 88 -20.39 9.14 -19.92
C VAL A 88 -19.98 10.55 -19.53
N LYS A 89 -20.97 11.43 -19.45
CA LYS A 89 -20.76 12.85 -19.15
C LYS A 89 -20.23 13.05 -17.75
N ALA A 90 -19.21 13.90 -17.60
CA ALA A 90 -18.63 14.23 -16.31
C ALA A 90 -18.01 15.63 -16.31
N ARG A 91 -18.17 16.36 -15.20
CA ARG A 91 -17.48 17.65 -14.99
C ARG A 91 -16.02 17.46 -14.57
N TRP A 92 -15.74 16.35 -13.88
CA TRP A 92 -14.43 16.02 -13.34
C TRP A 92 -14.16 14.53 -13.54
N ILE A 93 -12.92 14.21 -13.89
CA ILE A 93 -12.47 12.84 -14.10
C ILE A 93 -11.21 12.63 -13.28
N ILE A 94 -11.22 11.62 -12.42
CA ILE A 94 -10.09 11.28 -11.53
C ILE A 94 -9.45 10.00 -12.06
N GLY A 95 -8.20 10.09 -12.53
CA GLY A 95 -7.42 8.95 -12.99
C GLY A 95 -6.85 8.14 -11.83
N ALA A 96 -7.49 7.01 -11.50
CA ALA A 96 -7.09 6.12 -10.41
C ALA A 96 -6.69 4.71 -10.88
N ASP A 97 -6.18 4.59 -12.12
CA ASP A 97 -5.83 3.32 -12.79
C ASP A 97 -4.40 2.81 -12.51
N GLY A 98 -3.71 3.42 -11.54
CA GLY A 98 -2.53 2.87 -10.88
C GLY A 98 -1.21 2.95 -11.67
N ILE A 99 -0.22 2.16 -11.25
CA ILE A 99 1.17 2.24 -11.76
C ILE A 99 1.25 2.01 -13.29
N HIS A 100 0.40 1.14 -13.82
CA HIS A 100 0.31 0.82 -15.25
C HIS A 100 -0.70 1.69 -16.02
N SER A 101 -1.14 2.81 -15.43
CA SER A 101 -2.16 3.71 -15.98
C SER A 101 -2.08 3.88 -17.50
N CYS A 102 -3.10 3.40 -18.20
CA CYS A 102 -3.24 3.59 -19.64
C CYS A 102 -3.65 5.04 -19.93
N MET A 103 -4.44 5.65 -19.03
CA MET A 103 -4.93 7.01 -19.18
C MET A 103 -3.78 7.99 -19.15
N ARG A 104 -2.89 7.91 -18.14
CA ARG A 104 -1.70 8.76 -18.03
C ARG A 104 -0.88 8.78 -19.32
N ARG A 105 -0.69 7.62 -19.96
CA ARG A 105 0.04 7.51 -21.23
C ARG A 105 -0.73 8.16 -22.39
N ARG A 106 -2.03 7.88 -22.50
CA ARG A 106 -2.89 8.39 -23.59
C ARG A 106 -3.00 9.91 -23.61
N ILE A 107 -3.06 10.54 -22.43
CA ILE A 107 -3.18 12.01 -22.34
C ILE A 107 -1.82 12.73 -22.29
N GLY A 108 -0.73 12.04 -22.63
CA GLY A 108 0.60 12.65 -22.70
C GLY A 108 1.24 12.99 -21.35
N LEU A 109 0.66 12.58 -20.22
CA LEU A 109 1.21 12.80 -18.87
C LEU A 109 2.26 11.74 -18.47
N GLY A 110 2.68 10.90 -19.41
CA GLY A 110 3.74 9.92 -19.22
C GLY A 110 5.13 10.53 -19.44
N ALA A 111 5.56 11.47 -18.60
CA ALA A 111 6.94 11.96 -18.65
C ALA A 111 7.92 10.84 -18.23
N ASN A 112 8.98 10.64 -19.02
CA ASN A 112 10.01 9.64 -18.77
C ASN A 112 10.96 10.10 -17.67
N ALA A 113 10.60 9.88 -16.39
CA ALA A 113 11.61 9.83 -15.35
C ALA A 113 12.44 8.55 -15.57
N ARG A 114 13.66 8.69 -16.09
CA ARG A 114 14.64 7.58 -16.15
C ARG A 114 15.04 7.21 -14.72
N GLN A 115 14.20 6.42 -14.06
CA GLN A 115 14.56 5.74 -12.82
C GLN A 115 15.13 4.38 -13.19
N GLY A 116 16.22 3.98 -12.52
CA GLY A 116 16.75 2.63 -12.66
C GLY A 116 15.65 1.60 -12.41
N VAL A 117 15.56 0.60 -13.28
CA VAL A 117 14.55 -0.46 -13.15
C VAL A 117 14.86 -1.26 -11.90
N ARG A 118 13.88 -1.34 -10.99
CA ARG A 118 13.94 -2.19 -9.80
C ARG A 118 12.98 -3.35 -9.98
N PHE A 119 13.46 -4.56 -9.71
CA PHE A 119 12.65 -5.76 -9.71
C PHE A 119 12.32 -6.16 -8.29
N ALA A 120 11.09 -6.63 -8.06
CA ALA A 120 10.65 -7.15 -6.77
C ALA A 120 9.93 -8.48 -6.98
N GLN A 121 10.29 -9.49 -6.17
CA GLN A 121 9.59 -10.77 -6.11
C GLN A 121 8.98 -10.93 -4.72
N ARG A 122 7.78 -11.50 -4.65
CA ARG A 122 7.08 -11.77 -3.40
C ARG A 122 6.50 -13.17 -3.40
N ARG A 123 6.62 -13.86 -2.27
CA ARG A 123 5.93 -15.12 -1.98
C ARG A 123 5.25 -15.05 -0.62
N HIS A 124 4.09 -15.68 -0.48
CA HIS A 124 3.43 -15.82 0.82
C HIS A 124 3.84 -17.14 1.44
N TYR A 125 4.24 -17.09 2.71
CA TYR A 125 4.58 -18.25 3.51
C TYR A 125 3.62 -18.37 4.68
N ARG A 126 3.32 -19.60 5.06
CA ARG A 126 2.66 -19.86 6.34
C ARG A 126 3.73 -19.77 7.42
N VAL A 127 3.60 -18.79 8.30
CA VAL A 127 4.49 -18.59 9.44
C VAL A 127 3.65 -18.69 10.72
N LYS A 128 4.26 -19.17 11.81
CA LYS A 128 3.67 -18.94 13.14
C LYS A 128 3.69 -17.43 13.41
N GLY A 129 2.66 -16.91 14.07
CA GLY A 129 2.59 -15.51 14.44
C GLY A 129 3.87 -15.11 15.18
N VAL A 130 4.54 -14.07 14.69
CA VAL A 130 5.77 -13.55 15.29
C VAL A 130 5.40 -12.77 16.54
N ASP A 131 5.11 -13.48 17.62
CA ASP A 131 5.15 -12.90 18.96
C ASP A 131 6.63 -12.65 19.27
N ARG A 132 7.05 -11.39 19.19
CA ARG A 132 8.19 -10.75 19.90
C ARG A 132 9.49 -11.55 20.16
N LEU A 133 9.77 -12.62 19.42
CA LEU A 133 10.85 -13.59 19.66
C LEU A 133 11.84 -13.62 18.48
N TYR A 134 12.32 -12.45 18.09
CA TYR A 134 13.61 -12.30 17.41
C TYR A 134 14.41 -11.22 18.15
N GLY A 135 14.63 -11.49 19.44
CA GLY A 135 15.71 -10.92 20.23
C GLY A 135 16.89 -11.89 20.23
N ASP A 136 18.07 -11.35 19.91
CA ASP A 136 19.38 -11.76 20.44
C ASP A 136 20.19 -12.96 19.93
N SER A 137 19.82 -13.66 18.84
CA SER A 137 20.69 -14.74 18.34
C SER A 137 20.94 -14.72 16.84
N LEU A 138 21.71 -13.74 16.38
CA LEU A 138 22.62 -13.86 15.22
C LEU A 138 23.56 -12.63 15.24
N GLY A 139 24.78 -12.79 15.78
CA GLY A 139 25.85 -11.81 15.52
C GLY A 139 26.74 -11.34 16.68
N ARG A 140 26.84 -12.00 17.85
CA ARG A 140 27.99 -11.76 18.75
C ARG A 140 29.18 -12.63 18.33
N LYS A 141 29.91 -12.19 17.31
CA LYS A 141 31.33 -12.54 17.09
C LYS A 141 32.04 -11.35 16.43
N GLY A 142 32.80 -10.61 17.23
CA GLY A 142 33.64 -9.51 16.79
C GLY A 142 34.44 -9.01 17.98
N ALA A 143 35.72 -9.34 17.97
CA ALA A 143 36.68 -9.23 19.08
C ALA A 143 36.73 -7.83 19.73
N GLY A 144 36.86 -7.82 21.05
CA GLY A 144 37.27 -6.64 21.80
C GLY A 144 38.72 -6.29 21.46
N LEU A 145 38.93 -5.11 20.92
CA LEU A 145 40.22 -4.42 20.94
C LEU A 145 40.13 -3.35 22.02
N ARG A 146 40.82 -3.63 23.14
CA ARG A 146 41.13 -2.65 24.17
C ARG A 146 42.15 -1.68 23.57
N HIS A 147 41.79 -0.40 23.43
CA HIS A 147 42.78 0.65 23.31
C HIS A 147 43.23 1.02 24.72
N ALA A 148 44.45 0.63 25.06
CA ALA A 148 45.21 1.22 26.15
C ALA A 148 45.52 2.68 25.79
N THR A 149 45.23 3.61 26.70
CA THR A 149 45.88 4.92 26.71
C THR A 149 46.22 5.23 28.16
N GLN A 150 47.54 5.19 28.40
CA GLN A 150 48.36 5.74 29.49
C GLN A 150 48.02 5.37 30.95
#